data_AF-A0A090T2B8-F1
#
_entry.id   AF-A0A090T2B8-F1
#
_cell.length_a   1.000
_cell.length_b   1.000
_cell.length_c   1.000
_cell.angle_alpha   90.00
_cell.angle_beta   90.00
_cell.angle_gamma   90.00
#
_symmetry.space_group_name_H-M   'P 1'
#
loop_
_entity.id
_entity.type
_entity.pdbx_description
1 polymer ?
#
loop_
_entity_poly.entity_id
_entity_poly.type
_entity_poly.pdbx_seq_one_letter_code
_entity_poly.pdbx_strand_id
1 'polypeptide(L)'
;MKVTETSADLALVMALLSSFRDRPLPKDVVVFGEVGLAGEIRPVPSGQERLMEAFKHGFKKAIVPAANMPKGGIEGMQIHGVKKLSEAISAFDEL
;
A
#
# COMPACT_ATOMS: atom_id res chain seq x y z
N MET A 1 -5.88 -11.45 20.31
CA MET A 1 -6.64 -11.41 19.05
C MET A 1 -5.64 -11.64 17.92
N LYS A 2 -5.63 -12.81 17.28
CA LYS A 2 -4.79 -13.02 16.08
C LYS A 2 -5.51 -12.36 14.91
N VAL A 3 -4.93 -11.30 14.38
CA VAL A 3 -5.37 -10.69 13.13
C VAL A 3 -4.83 -11.59 12.02
N THR A 4 -5.59 -12.59 11.59
CA THR A 4 -5.31 -13.36 10.37
C THR A 4 -5.81 -12.54 9.18
N GLU A 5 -5.11 -11.46 8.88
CA GLU A 5 -5.42 -10.60 7.74
C GLU A 5 -4.24 -10.58 6.77
N THR A 6 -4.51 -10.99 5.54
CA THR A 6 -3.61 -11.02 4.38
C THR A 6 -3.32 -9.64 3.80
N SER A 7 -3.96 -8.58 4.31
CA SER A 7 -3.72 -7.20 3.87
C SER A 7 -2.33 -6.67 4.21
N ALA A 8 -1.59 -7.35 5.09
CA ALA A 8 -0.24 -6.98 5.49
C ALA A 8 0.85 -7.51 4.56
N ASP A 9 0.54 -8.38 3.60
CA ASP A 9 1.55 -9.01 2.73
C ASP A 9 2.37 -7.96 1.97
N LEU A 10 1.69 -7.01 1.31
CA LEU A 10 2.38 -5.96 0.56
C LEU A 10 3.21 -5.06 1.48
N ALA A 11 2.71 -4.75 2.68
CA ALA A 11 3.44 -3.95 3.67
C ALA A 11 4.72 -4.67 4.12
N LEU A 12 4.65 -5.98 4.36
CA LEU A 12 5.81 -6.80 4.72
C LEU A 12 6.83 -6.82 3.58
N VAL A 13 6.38 -7.00 2.33
CA VAL A 13 7.26 -6.97 1.16
C VAL A 13 7.94 -5.60 1.00
N MET A 14 7.22 -4.48 1.22
CA MET A 14 7.82 -3.15 1.19
C MET A 14 8.85 -2.94 2.32
N ALA A 15 8.61 -3.47 3.52
CA ALA A 15 9.58 -3.43 4.62
C ALA A 15 10.85 -4.23 4.29
N LEU A 16 10.70 -5.42 3.70
CA LEU A 16 11.83 -6.22 3.21
C LEU A 16 12.59 -5.50 2.10
N LEU A 17 11.89 -4.88 1.14
CA LEU A 17 12.50 -4.10 0.07
C LEU A 17 13.29 -2.91 0.61
N SER A 18 12.72 -2.19 1.59
CA SER A 18 13.38 -1.08 2.29
C SER A 18 14.67 -1.53 2.96
N SER A 19 14.63 -2.64 3.70
CA SER A 19 15.82 -3.21 4.33
C SER A 19 16.84 -3.71 3.31
N PHE A 20 16.39 -4.34 2.22
CA PHE A 20 17.26 -4.91 1.20
C PHE A 20 17.99 -3.84 0.40
N ARG A 21 17.32 -2.70 0.14
CA ARG A 21 17.88 -1.56 -0.60
C ARG A 21 18.54 -0.50 0.28
N ASP A 22 18.58 -0.71 1.60
CA ASP A 22 19.05 0.27 2.58
C ASP A 22 18.45 1.68 2.38
N ARG A 23 17.15 1.71 2.02
CA ARG A 23 16.40 2.95 1.77
C ARG A 23 15.18 2.97 2.68
N PRO A 24 15.08 3.90 3.65
CA PRO A 24 13.94 3.95 4.55
C PRO A 24 12.66 4.37 3.81
N LEU A 25 11.54 3.74 4.15
CA LEU A 25 10.20 4.22 3.77
C LEU A 25 9.90 5.58 4.44
N PRO A 26 9.23 6.52 3.76
CA PRO A 26 8.70 7.72 4.39
C PRO A 26 7.79 7.36 5.58
N LYS A 27 7.82 8.17 6.65
CA LYS A 27 7.01 7.90 7.86
C LYS A 27 5.51 8.12 7.65
N ASP A 28 5.14 8.82 6.58
CA ASP A 28 3.79 9.22 6.21
C ASP A 28 3.23 8.40 5.02
N VAL A 29 3.79 7.21 4.77
CA VAL A 29 3.24 6.24 3.81
C VAL A 29 2.44 5.14 4.49
N VAL A 30 1.26 4.83 3.94
CA VAL A 30 0.49 3.63 4.29
C VAL A 30 0.56 2.61 3.15
N VAL A 31 0.74 1.34 3.49
CA VAL A 31 0.78 0.25 2.52
C VAL A 31 -0.13 -0.87 2.99
N PHE A 32 -0.96 -1.40 2.10
CA PHE A 32 -1.72 -2.62 2.33
C PHE A 32 -2.04 -3.31 1.01
N GLY A 33 -2.35 -4.60 1.05
CA GLY A 33 -2.67 -5.42 -0.12
C GLY A 33 -2.26 -6.86 0.10
N GLU A 34 -3.03 -7.80 -0.45
CA GLU A 34 -2.61 -9.20 -0.49
C GLU A 34 -1.72 -9.41 -1.72
N VAL A 35 -0.66 -10.21 -1.56
CA VAL A 35 0.26 -10.52 -2.65
C VAL A 35 0.04 -11.96 -3.09
N GLY A 36 -0.41 -12.15 -4.32
CA GLY A 36 -0.48 -13.46 -4.93
C GLY A 36 0.88 -13.95 -5.42
N LEU A 37 1.05 -15.26 -5.54
CA LEU A 37 2.33 -15.88 -5.92
C LEU A 37 2.79 -15.49 -7.33
N ALA A 38 1.88 -15.14 -8.24
CA ALA A 38 2.22 -14.61 -9.57
C ALA A 38 2.44 -13.09 -9.57
N GLY A 39 2.64 -12.51 -8.38
CA GLY A 39 2.92 -11.11 -8.15
C GLY A 39 1.71 -10.18 -8.35
N GLU A 40 0.49 -10.69 -8.46
CA GLU A 40 -0.72 -9.87 -8.45
C GLU A 40 -1.00 -9.27 -7.08
N ILE A 41 -1.48 -8.03 -7.09
CA ILE A 41 -1.92 -7.33 -5.88
C ILE A 41 -3.44 -7.37 -5.82
N ARG A 42 -3.97 -8.02 -4.79
CA ARG A 42 -5.41 -8.27 -4.64
C ARG A 42 -6.03 -7.26 -3.67
N PRO A 43 -7.31 -6.87 -3.90
CA PRO A 43 -8.00 -5.94 -3.01
C PRO A 43 -8.19 -6.53 -1.62
N VAL A 44 -8.15 -5.64 -0.62
CA VAL A 44 -8.45 -5.97 0.77
C VAL A 44 -9.86 -5.47 1.13
N PRO A 45 -10.54 -6.12 2.09
CA PRO A 45 -11.80 -5.63 2.62
C PRO A 45 -11.68 -4.22 3.20
N SER A 46 -12.65 -3.38 2.88
CA SER A 46 -12.75 -1.99 3.35
C SER A 46 -11.52 -1.12 3.06
N GLY A 47 -10.85 -1.33 1.91
CA GLY A 47 -9.63 -0.61 1.58
C GLY A 47 -9.82 0.90 1.38
N GLN A 48 -10.99 1.34 0.91
CA GLN A 48 -11.27 2.78 0.78
C GLN A 48 -11.45 3.44 2.16
N GLU A 49 -12.13 2.77 3.08
CA GLU A 49 -12.29 3.22 4.47
C GLU A 49 -10.94 3.30 5.18
N ARG A 50 -10.06 2.30 4.98
CA ARG A 50 -8.69 2.31 5.50
C ARG A 50 -7.88 3.50 4.97
N LEU A 51 -7.96 3.78 3.66
CA LEU A 51 -7.30 4.94 3.05
C LEU A 51 -7.79 6.25 3.67
N MET A 52 -9.11 6.40 3.83
CA MET A 52 -9.70 7.59 4.42
C MET A 52 -9.27 7.78 5.87
N GLU A 53 -9.19 6.71 6.66
CA GLU A 53 -8.72 6.79 8.04
C GLU A 53 -7.23 7.09 8.13
N ALA A 54 -6.40 6.49 7.27
CA ALA A 54 -4.99 6.82 7.17
C ALA A 54 -4.79 8.31 6.83
N PHE A 55 -5.56 8.85 5.89
CA PHE A 55 -5.51 10.27 5.55
C PHE A 55 -5.85 11.17 6.75
N LYS A 56 -6.93 10.86 7.50
CA LYS A 56 -7.29 11.61 8.73
C LYS A 56 -6.19 11.58 9.78
N HIS A 57 -5.42 10.50 9.86
CA HIS A 57 -4.28 10.35 10.77
C HIS A 57 -2.98 10.95 10.24
N GLY A 58 -3.01 11.64 9.10
CA GLY A 58 -1.87 12.41 8.60
C GLY A 58 -0.98 11.70 7.59
N PHE A 59 -1.32 10.48 7.17
CA PHE A 59 -0.63 9.82 6.07
C PHE A 59 -0.86 10.59 4.77
N LYS A 60 0.22 10.84 4.02
CA LYS A 60 0.21 11.62 2.77
C LYS A 60 0.40 10.77 1.54
N LYS A 61 0.97 9.57 1.70
CA LYS A 61 1.26 8.66 0.60
C LYS A 61 0.62 7.31 0.86
N ALA A 62 0.18 6.63 -0.20
CA ALA A 62 -0.34 5.29 -0.15
C ALA A 62 0.19 4.42 -1.29
N ILE A 63 0.48 3.14 -1.00
CA ILE A 63 0.63 2.09 -2.03
C ILE A 63 -0.40 1.01 -1.71
N VAL A 64 -1.37 0.81 -2.60
CA VAL A 64 -2.58 0.01 -2.33
C VAL A 64 -3.03 -0.75 -3.57
N PRO A 65 -3.87 -1.79 -3.45
CA PRO A 65 -4.41 -2.48 -4.62
C PRO A 65 -5.19 -1.49 -5.47
N ALA A 66 -5.00 -1.51 -6.80
CA ALA A 66 -5.71 -0.62 -7.72
C ALA A 66 -7.25 -0.72 -7.57
N ALA A 67 -7.75 -1.90 -7.21
CA ALA A 67 -9.16 -2.16 -6.96
C ALA A 67 -9.70 -1.51 -5.66
N ASN A 68 -8.83 -1.10 -4.72
CA ASN A 68 -9.23 -0.32 -3.53
C ASN A 68 -9.12 1.19 -3.73
N MET A 69 -8.67 1.68 -4.88
CA MET A 69 -8.54 3.12 -5.12
C MET A 69 -9.93 3.79 -5.19
N PRO A 70 -10.17 4.88 -4.45
CA PRO A 70 -11.44 5.62 -4.52
C PRO A 70 -11.58 6.32 -5.87
N LYS A 71 -12.80 6.36 -6.40
CA LYS A 71 -13.12 7.10 -7.62
C LYS A 71 -12.97 8.60 -7.34
N GLY A 72 -11.94 9.22 -7.91
CA GLY A 72 -11.61 10.63 -7.68
C GLY A 72 -10.46 10.88 -6.70
N GLY A 73 -9.88 9.83 -6.11
CA GLY A 73 -8.76 9.97 -5.16
C GLY A 73 -9.18 10.50 -3.79
N ILE A 74 -8.20 10.93 -3.00
CA ILE A 74 -8.38 11.66 -1.74
C ILE A 74 -7.54 12.94 -1.85
N GLU A 75 -8.18 14.10 -1.78
CA GLU A 75 -7.49 15.38 -1.92
C GLU A 75 -6.40 15.53 -0.84
N GLY A 76 -5.18 15.87 -1.26
CA GLY A 76 -4.03 15.98 -0.35
C GLY A 76 -3.35 14.66 0.02
N MET A 77 -3.71 13.55 -0.63
CA MET A 77 -3.04 12.25 -0.51
C MET A 77 -2.57 11.74 -1.88
N GLN A 78 -1.30 11.38 -2.00
CA GLN A 78 -0.75 10.71 -3.17
C GLN A 78 -1.01 9.20 -3.06
N ILE A 79 -1.84 8.64 -3.95
CA ILE A 79 -2.23 7.23 -3.90
C ILE A 79 -1.69 6.50 -5.13
N HIS A 80 -0.82 5.50 -4.91
CA HIS A 80 -0.35 4.59 -5.93
C HIS A 80 -1.20 3.31 -5.91
N GLY A 81 -2.08 3.19 -6.90
CA GLY A 81 -2.92 2.00 -7.08
C GLY A 81 -2.21 0.99 -7.95
N VAL A 82 -1.84 -0.16 -7.39
CA VAL A 82 -1.01 -1.17 -8.05
C VAL A 82 -1.79 -2.46 -8.32
N LYS A 83 -1.53 -3.09 -9.46
CA LYS A 83 -2.06 -4.40 -9.88
C LYS A 83 -1.01 -5.50 -9.76
N LYS A 84 0.26 -5.15 -9.85
CA LYS A 84 1.39 -6.06 -9.81
C LYS A 84 2.48 -5.58 -8.85
N LEU A 85 3.23 -6.53 -8.28
CA LEU A 85 4.33 -6.25 -7.37
C LEU A 85 5.42 -5.38 -8.01
N SER A 86 5.66 -5.54 -9.32
CA SER A 86 6.58 -4.69 -10.08
C SER A 86 6.17 -3.22 -10.04
N GLU A 87 4.87 -2.91 -10.10
CA GLU A 87 4.36 -1.54 -9.99
C GLU A 87 4.52 -1.00 -8.56
N ALA A 88 4.38 -1.84 -7.54
CA ALA A 88 4.64 -1.45 -6.15
C ALA A 88 6.13 -1.12 -5.92
N ILE A 89 7.04 -1.86 -6.58
CA ILE A 89 8.48 -1.57 -6.54
C ILE A 89 8.77 -0.23 -7.24
N SER A 90 8.16 0.04 -8.39
CA SER A 90 8.27 1.35 -9.05
C SER A 90 7.73 2.48 -8.18
N ALA A 91 6.56 2.29 -7.56
CA ALA A 91 5.99 3.27 -6.65
C ALA A 91 6.89 3.53 -5.43
N PHE A 92 7.52 2.49 -4.87
CA PHE A 92 8.52 2.63 -3.81
C PHE A 92 9.69 3.54 -4.22
N ASP A 93 10.11 3.46 -5.48
CA ASP A 93 11.22 4.29 -5.96
C ASP A 93 10.84 5.77 -6.10
N GLU A 94 9.55 6.06 -6.31
CA GLU A 94 8.95 7.39 -6.39
C GLU A 94 8.54 8.00 -5.03
N LEU A 95 8.55 7.20 -3.95
CA LEU A 95 8.28 7.65 -2.58
C LEU A 95 9.36 8.58 -2.02
#